data_AF-X1IIP9-F1
#
_entry.id   AF-X1IIP9-F1
#
_cell.length_a   1.000
_cell.length_b   1.000
_cell.length_c   1.000
_cell.angle_alpha   90.00
_cell.angle_beta   90.00
_cell.angle_gamma   90.00
#
_symmetry.space_group_name_H-M   'P 1'
#
loop_
_entity.id
_entity.type
_entity.pdbx_description
1 polymer ?
#
loop_
_entity_poly.entity_id
_entity_poly.type
_entity_poly.pdbx_seq_one_letter_code
_entity_poly.pdbx_strand_id
1 'polypeptide(L)'
;QELEGELAKLGYEPQQHEQVRQRLTNLEQYEGLKRRLEEADRLISQEKEAASRAGEAAQELHHSLEVDNQKRQELSEQLTLLPQLVNDLTQAETEHQALAAQQKHAQETIWSVKGKLQRCSELEIKRKEKEKLLPQASKQEKIYRDLAQAFGKKGIQALLIERALPEIEAEANKLLGRMTDNRMHIEIETQRETKKGNVIETLDINISDELGTRNYEMFSGGEAFRINFAIRIALSKLLARRAGAPLPTLVIDER
;
A
#
# COMPACT_ATOMS: atom_id res chain seq x y z
N GLN A 1 -39.73 31.23 141.74
CA GLN A 1 -39.24 32.42 142.48
C GLN A 1 -37.72 32.56 142.50
N GLU A 2 -36.92 31.60 141.98
CA GLU A 2 -35.46 31.79 141.79
C GLU A 2 -35.07 32.41 140.43
N LEU A 3 -35.90 32.29 139.38
CA LEU A 3 -35.61 32.79 138.03
C LEU A 3 -35.80 34.31 137.82
N GLU A 4 -36.63 34.97 138.64
CA GLU A 4 -36.84 36.43 138.53
C GLU A 4 -35.69 37.24 139.17
N GLY A 5 -34.97 36.65 140.12
CA GLY A 5 -33.83 37.29 140.80
C GLY A 5 -32.53 37.34 139.96
N GLU A 6 -32.35 36.38 139.03
CA GLU A 6 -31.16 36.37 138.15
C GLU A 6 -31.29 37.33 136.95
N LEU A 7 -32.51 37.64 136.51
CA LEU A 7 -32.78 38.59 135.42
C LEU A 7 -32.43 40.05 135.78
N ALA A 8 -32.50 40.44 137.06
CA ALA A 8 -32.15 41.78 137.50
C ALA A 8 -30.64 42.07 137.51
N LYS A 9 -29.79 41.03 137.56
CA LYS A 9 -28.31 41.20 137.50
C LYS A 9 -27.77 41.45 136.08
N LEU A 10 -28.59 41.22 135.05
CA LEU A 10 -28.16 41.27 133.64
C LEU A 10 -28.52 42.59 132.93
N GLY A 11 -29.18 43.56 133.60
CA GLY A 11 -29.55 44.83 132.97
C GLY A 11 -30.47 44.67 131.75
N TYR A 12 -31.25 43.58 131.72
CA TYR A 12 -32.10 43.22 130.59
C TYR A 12 -33.45 43.95 130.69
N GLU A 13 -33.66 44.96 129.83
CA GLU A 13 -34.95 45.68 129.72
C GLU A 13 -35.84 45.05 128.64
N PRO A 14 -36.93 44.33 129.01
CA PRO A 14 -37.78 43.64 128.05
C PRO A 14 -38.52 44.60 127.09
N GLN A 15 -38.81 45.84 127.49
CA GLN A 15 -39.47 46.83 126.63
C GLN A 15 -38.57 47.35 125.51
N GLN A 16 -37.27 47.57 125.79
CA GLN A 16 -36.31 47.96 124.76
C GLN A 16 -36.05 46.82 123.78
N HIS A 17 -35.98 45.59 124.28
CA HIS A 17 -35.84 44.40 123.44
C HIS A 17 -37.02 44.25 122.48
N GLU A 18 -38.28 44.40 122.96
CA GLU A 18 -39.47 44.32 122.11
C GLU A 18 -39.52 45.43 121.05
N GLN A 19 -39.13 46.67 121.40
CA GLN A 19 -39.05 47.80 120.45
C GLN A 19 -37.97 47.59 119.39
N VAL A 20 -36.79 47.12 119.78
CA VAL A 20 -35.71 46.79 118.83
C VAL A 20 -36.15 45.64 117.93
N ARG A 21 -36.85 44.64 118.47
CA ARG A 21 -37.38 43.50 117.70
C ARG A 21 -38.42 43.94 116.66
N GLN A 22 -39.41 44.76 117.05
CA GLN A 22 -40.39 45.33 116.13
C GLN A 22 -39.74 46.20 115.05
N ARG A 23 -38.70 46.96 115.41
CA ARG A 23 -37.94 47.78 114.46
C ARG A 23 -37.13 46.91 113.49
N LEU A 24 -36.60 45.78 113.96
CA LEU A 24 -35.92 44.77 113.13
C LEU A 24 -36.90 44.12 112.15
N THR A 25 -38.09 43.71 112.61
CA THR A 25 -39.14 43.12 111.74
C THR A 25 -39.64 44.12 110.69
N ASN A 26 -39.79 45.39 111.05
CA ASN A 26 -40.14 46.44 110.10
C ASN A 26 -39.01 46.79 109.12
N LEU A 27 -37.75 46.49 109.46
CA LEU A 27 -36.58 46.74 108.60
C LEU A 27 -36.19 45.52 107.74
N GLU A 28 -36.55 44.30 108.13
CA GLU A 28 -36.32 43.06 107.36
C GLU A 28 -36.90 43.11 105.94
N GLN A 29 -38.06 43.74 105.74
CA GLN A 29 -38.65 43.95 104.41
C GLN A 29 -37.75 44.78 103.47
N TYR A 30 -36.99 45.74 104.02
CA TYR A 30 -36.07 46.57 103.25
C TYR A 30 -34.78 45.81 102.93
N GLU A 31 -34.40 44.81 103.72
CA GLU A 31 -33.29 43.90 103.38
C GLU A 31 -33.64 43.05 102.15
N GLY A 32 -34.87 42.53 102.08
CA GLY A 32 -35.37 41.81 100.89
C GLY A 32 -35.46 42.68 99.64
N LEU A 33 -35.92 43.93 99.78
CA LEU A 33 -35.95 44.90 98.68
C LEU A 33 -34.54 45.29 98.21
N LYS A 34 -33.60 45.49 99.15
CA LYS A 34 -32.19 45.80 98.83
C LYS A 34 -31.53 44.64 98.08
N ARG A 35 -31.73 43.39 98.51
CA ARG A 35 -31.20 42.21 97.78
C ARG A 35 -31.77 42.10 96.36
N ARG A 36 -33.07 42.33 96.19
CA ARG A 36 -33.70 42.35 94.84
C ARG A 36 -33.16 43.46 93.95
N LEU A 37 -32.90 44.64 94.53
CA LEU A 37 -32.29 45.75 93.80
C LEU A 37 -30.85 45.41 93.38
N GLU A 38 -30.04 44.85 94.29
CA GLU A 38 -28.68 44.40 94.00
C GLU A 38 -28.63 43.27 92.95
N GLU A 39 -29.59 42.34 92.99
CA GLU A 39 -29.76 41.32 91.96
C GLU A 39 -30.17 41.92 90.61
N ALA A 40 -31.13 42.85 90.60
CA ALA A 40 -31.57 43.54 89.37
C ALA A 40 -30.44 44.39 88.76
N ASP A 41 -29.64 45.09 89.58
CA ASP A 41 -28.48 45.85 89.11
C ASP A 41 -27.40 44.94 88.52
N ARG A 42 -27.15 43.77 89.14
CA ARG A 42 -26.25 42.75 88.58
C ARG A 42 -26.77 42.21 87.25
N LEU A 43 -28.05 41.85 87.18
CA LEU A 43 -28.67 41.33 85.95
C LEU A 43 -28.66 42.38 84.83
N ILE A 44 -29.02 43.63 85.12
CA ILE A 44 -28.96 44.73 84.13
C ILE A 44 -27.54 44.94 83.62
N SER A 45 -26.54 44.85 84.50
CA SER A 45 -25.14 44.98 84.09
C SER A 45 -24.72 43.82 83.17
N GLN A 46 -25.09 42.58 83.51
CA GLN A 46 -24.83 41.40 82.69
C GLN A 46 -25.55 41.44 81.34
N GLU A 47 -26.81 41.86 81.30
CA GLU A 47 -27.59 42.01 80.06
C GLU A 47 -27.03 43.13 79.19
N LYS A 48 -26.56 44.24 79.76
CA LYS A 48 -25.87 45.31 79.01
C LYS A 48 -24.57 44.81 78.40
N GLU A 49 -23.76 44.05 79.15
CA GLU A 49 -22.54 43.43 78.61
C GLU A 49 -22.86 42.40 77.52
N ALA A 50 -23.90 41.58 77.70
CA ALA A 50 -24.34 40.61 76.71
C ALA A 50 -24.83 41.30 75.42
N ALA A 51 -25.62 42.37 75.54
CA ALA A 51 -26.07 43.18 74.42
C ALA A 51 -24.92 43.88 73.69
N SER A 52 -23.92 44.40 74.43
CA SER A 52 -22.70 44.98 73.84
C SER A 52 -21.92 43.94 73.04
N ARG A 53 -21.65 42.77 73.62
CA ARG A 53 -20.96 41.66 72.93
C ARG A 53 -21.72 41.17 71.71
N ALA A 54 -23.05 41.06 71.81
CA ALA A 54 -23.90 40.68 70.67
C ALA A 54 -23.87 41.75 69.57
N GLY A 55 -23.82 43.03 69.93
CA GLY A 55 -23.68 44.15 68.99
C GLY A 55 -22.34 44.14 68.27
N GLU A 56 -21.24 43.91 68.99
CA GLU A 56 -19.90 43.76 68.40
C GLU A 56 -19.83 42.56 67.45
N ALA A 57 -20.33 41.39 67.88
CA ALA A 57 -20.38 40.20 67.04
C ALA A 57 -21.25 40.40 65.78
N ALA A 58 -22.37 41.13 65.90
CA ALA A 58 -23.21 41.46 64.76
C ALA A 58 -22.50 42.41 63.77
N GLN A 59 -21.72 43.37 64.26
CA GLN A 59 -20.91 44.25 63.41
C GLN A 59 -19.79 43.48 62.68
N GLU A 60 -19.08 42.59 63.38
CA GLU A 60 -18.07 41.72 62.75
C GLU A 60 -18.66 40.82 61.67
N LEU A 61 -19.82 40.20 61.95
CA LEU A 61 -20.54 39.39 60.98
C LEU A 61 -21.03 40.22 59.79
N HIS A 62 -21.50 41.45 60.01
CA HIS A 62 -21.93 42.30 58.91
C HIS A 62 -20.75 42.70 58.02
N HIS A 63 -19.60 43.00 58.62
CA HIS A 63 -18.39 43.34 57.87
C HIS A 63 -17.87 42.15 57.06
N SER A 64 -17.86 40.94 57.63
CA SER A 64 -17.46 39.74 56.88
C SER A 64 -18.41 39.44 55.71
N LEU A 65 -19.71 39.64 55.90
CA LEU A 65 -20.72 39.48 54.85
C LEU A 65 -20.55 40.47 53.70
N GLU A 66 -20.16 41.72 53.99
CA GLU A 66 -19.84 42.72 52.97
C GLU A 66 -18.61 42.32 52.15
N VAL A 67 -17.53 41.89 52.82
CA VAL A 67 -16.30 41.42 52.15
C VAL A 67 -16.58 40.20 51.28
N ASP A 68 -17.35 39.24 51.78
CA ASP A 68 -17.71 38.04 51.04
C ASP A 68 -18.62 38.37 49.84
N ASN A 69 -19.55 39.31 49.98
CA ASN A 69 -20.37 39.78 48.86
C ASN A 69 -19.56 40.49 47.78
N GLN A 70 -18.57 41.32 48.16
CA GLN A 70 -17.66 41.96 47.20
C GLN A 70 -16.86 40.91 46.42
N LYS A 71 -16.25 39.93 47.11
CA LYS A 71 -15.57 38.79 46.46
C LYS A 71 -16.50 38.01 45.54
N ARG A 72 -17.76 37.81 45.94
CA ARG A 72 -18.75 37.12 45.11
C ARG A 72 -19.07 37.87 43.83
N GLN A 73 -19.13 39.20 43.90
CA GLN A 73 -19.32 40.05 42.71
C GLN A 73 -18.10 39.99 41.79
N GLU A 74 -16.88 40.15 42.31
CA GLU A 74 -15.64 40.05 41.52
C GLU A 74 -15.52 38.69 40.80
N LEU A 75 -15.79 37.59 41.52
CA LEU A 75 -15.77 36.24 40.95
C LEU A 75 -16.89 36.05 39.91
N SER A 76 -18.07 36.61 40.15
CA SER A 76 -19.19 36.59 39.21
C SER A 76 -18.80 37.27 37.89
N GLU A 77 -18.19 38.45 37.96
CA GLU A 77 -17.74 39.20 36.78
C GLU A 77 -16.69 38.40 35.99
N GLN A 78 -15.70 37.82 36.67
CA GLN A 78 -14.71 36.97 36.01
C GLN A 78 -15.33 35.73 35.36
N LEU A 79 -16.34 35.12 36.00
CA LEU A 79 -17.06 33.98 35.45
C LEU A 79 -17.88 34.33 34.20
N THR A 80 -18.30 35.60 34.02
CA THR A 80 -19.02 36.01 32.80
C THR A 80 -18.17 35.95 31.54
N LEU A 81 -16.84 36.03 31.66
CA LEU A 81 -15.89 35.98 30.55
C LEU A 81 -15.52 34.54 30.15
N LEU A 82 -15.74 33.57 31.05
CA LEU A 82 -15.38 32.18 30.85
C LEU A 82 -16.02 31.56 29.60
N PRO A 83 -17.32 31.77 29.31
CA PRO A 83 -17.96 31.24 28.10
C PRO A 83 -17.35 31.77 26.81
N GLN A 84 -16.92 33.04 26.78
CA GLN A 84 -16.26 33.63 25.62
C GLN A 84 -14.88 33.00 25.40
N LEU A 85 -14.07 32.87 26.46
CA LEU A 85 -12.77 32.20 26.40
C LEU A 85 -12.87 30.74 25.94
N VAL A 86 -13.90 30.01 26.38
CA VAL A 86 -14.16 28.64 25.93
C VAL A 86 -14.53 28.61 24.45
N ASN A 87 -15.37 29.54 23.99
CA ASN A 87 -15.71 29.66 22.57
C ASN A 87 -14.49 30.02 21.71
N ASP A 88 -13.66 30.97 22.15
CA ASP A 88 -12.44 31.36 21.42
C ASP A 88 -11.44 30.20 21.35
N LEU A 89 -11.26 29.46 22.45
CA LEU A 89 -10.41 28.28 22.49
C LEU A 89 -10.91 27.20 21.52
N THR A 90 -12.20 26.87 21.59
CA THR A 90 -12.79 25.87 20.69
C THR A 90 -12.70 26.29 19.23
N GLN A 91 -12.90 27.57 18.92
CA GLN A 91 -12.71 28.07 17.56
C GLN A 91 -11.25 27.92 17.12
N ALA A 92 -10.29 28.37 17.92
CA ALA A 92 -8.86 28.24 17.62
C ALA A 92 -8.43 26.77 17.45
N GLU A 93 -8.95 25.86 18.28
CA GLU A 93 -8.70 24.42 18.15
C GLU A 93 -9.27 23.86 16.84
N THR A 94 -10.48 24.23 16.44
CA THR A 94 -11.07 23.77 15.17
C THR A 94 -10.30 24.30 13.96
N GLU A 95 -9.87 25.57 13.99
CA GLU A 95 -9.04 26.17 12.95
C GLU A 95 -7.67 25.46 12.85
N HIS A 96 -7.04 25.17 14.00
CA HIS A 96 -5.79 24.43 14.05
C HIS A 96 -5.94 23.02 13.48
N GLN A 97 -7.00 22.29 13.85
CA GLN A 97 -7.28 20.97 13.31
C GLN A 97 -7.51 20.99 11.80
N ALA A 98 -8.23 22.00 11.29
CA ALA A 98 -8.45 22.16 9.86
C ALA A 98 -7.13 22.43 9.11
N LEU A 99 -6.28 23.31 9.63
CA LEU A 99 -4.97 23.61 9.04
C LEU A 99 -4.03 22.39 9.09
N ALA A 100 -4.02 21.65 10.20
CA ALA A 100 -3.23 20.42 10.33
C ALA A 100 -3.66 19.35 9.32
N ALA A 101 -4.98 19.21 9.08
CA ALA A 101 -5.51 18.31 8.07
C ALA A 101 -5.09 18.73 6.65
N GLN A 102 -5.16 20.03 6.33
CA GLN A 102 -4.70 20.57 5.04
C GLN A 102 -3.19 20.35 4.84
N GLN A 103 -2.37 20.61 5.86
CA GLN A 103 -0.93 20.38 5.81
C GLN A 103 -0.64 18.90 5.52
N LYS A 104 -1.29 17.98 6.22
CA LYS A 104 -1.11 16.54 6.02
C LYS A 104 -1.46 16.13 4.58
N HIS A 105 -2.59 16.62 4.06
CA HIS A 105 -3.01 16.32 2.69
C HIS A 105 -2.04 16.87 1.62
N ALA A 106 -1.55 18.10 1.81
CA ALA A 106 -0.55 18.70 0.94
C ALA A 106 0.76 17.89 0.98
N GLN A 107 1.17 17.43 2.16
CA GLN A 107 2.38 16.64 2.32
C GLN A 107 2.25 15.26 1.65
N GLU A 108 1.12 14.57 1.82
CA GLU A 108 0.81 13.31 1.10
C GLU A 108 0.89 13.49 -0.42
N THR A 109 0.37 14.61 -0.93
CA THR A 109 0.42 14.94 -2.36
C THR A 109 1.86 15.15 -2.83
N ILE A 110 2.67 15.89 -2.07
CA ILE A 110 4.10 16.09 -2.37
C ILE A 110 4.84 14.76 -2.40
N TRP A 111 4.62 13.89 -1.41
CA TRP A 111 5.25 12.56 -1.37
C TRP A 111 4.85 11.70 -2.56
N SER A 112 3.58 11.70 -2.94
CA SER A 112 3.07 10.98 -4.12
C SER A 112 3.72 11.48 -5.41
N VAL A 113 3.80 12.80 -5.61
CA VAL A 113 4.42 13.41 -6.79
C VAL A 113 5.92 13.12 -6.84
N LYS A 114 6.62 13.23 -5.70
CA LYS A 114 8.06 12.91 -5.59
C LYS A 114 8.33 11.44 -5.94
N GLY A 115 7.49 10.51 -5.47
CA GLY A 115 7.58 9.10 -5.82
C GLY A 115 7.37 8.85 -7.32
N LYS A 116 6.39 9.52 -7.94
CA LYS A 116 6.17 9.44 -9.40
C LYS A 116 7.38 9.99 -10.18
N LEU A 117 7.95 11.12 -9.74
CA LEU A 117 9.12 11.73 -10.38
C LEU A 117 10.33 10.80 -10.35
N GLN A 118 10.61 10.18 -9.21
CA GLN A 118 11.71 9.21 -9.07
C GLN A 118 11.49 7.98 -9.96
N ARG A 119 10.25 7.47 -10.05
CA ARG A 119 9.93 6.38 -10.98
C ARG A 119 10.15 6.78 -12.44
N CYS A 120 9.80 8.01 -12.80
CA CYS A 120 10.02 8.53 -14.16
C CYS A 120 11.53 8.61 -14.49
N SER A 121 12.38 9.06 -13.56
CA SER A 121 13.82 9.12 -13.78
C SER A 121 14.44 7.73 -13.94
N GLU A 122 14.03 6.76 -13.12
CA GLU A 122 14.46 5.35 -13.26
C GLU A 122 14.04 4.75 -14.61
N LEU A 123 12.82 5.03 -15.07
CA LEU A 123 12.33 4.58 -16.38
C LEU A 123 13.10 5.24 -17.53
N GLU A 124 13.50 6.50 -17.39
CA GLU A 124 14.29 7.20 -18.41
C GLU A 124 15.68 6.55 -18.57
N ILE A 125 16.33 6.17 -17.46
CA ILE A 125 17.61 5.45 -17.48
C ILE A 125 17.44 4.12 -18.21
N LYS A 126 16.45 3.31 -17.81
CA LYS A 126 16.15 2.02 -18.45
C LYS A 126 15.81 2.17 -19.93
N ARG A 127 15.11 3.23 -20.31
CA ARG A 127 14.80 3.53 -21.72
C ARG A 127 16.10 3.76 -22.50
N LYS A 128 17.00 4.62 -22.00
CA LYS A 128 18.29 4.91 -22.65
C LYS A 128 19.17 3.67 -22.79
N GLU A 129 19.19 2.80 -21.78
CA GLU A 129 19.91 1.52 -21.86
C GLU A 129 19.34 0.62 -22.96
N LYS A 130 18.02 0.41 -22.98
CA LYS A 130 17.36 -0.41 -24.01
C LYS A 130 17.51 0.17 -25.42
N GLU A 131 17.42 1.49 -25.55
CA GLU A 131 17.58 2.20 -26.81
C GLU A 131 19.00 2.03 -27.38
N LYS A 132 20.03 1.92 -26.52
CA LYS A 132 21.39 1.57 -26.95
C LYS A 132 21.54 0.11 -27.39
N LEU A 133 20.78 -0.81 -26.80
CA LEU A 133 20.85 -2.25 -27.11
C LEU A 133 20.01 -2.64 -28.35
N LEU A 134 18.94 -1.90 -28.63
CA LEU A 134 18.01 -2.17 -29.73
C LEU A 134 18.69 -2.31 -31.12
N PRO A 135 19.65 -1.46 -31.53
CA PRO A 135 20.28 -1.57 -32.84
C PRO A 135 21.11 -2.84 -32.99
N GLN A 136 21.80 -3.23 -31.91
CA GLN A 136 22.60 -4.46 -31.90
C GLN A 136 21.70 -5.70 -31.99
N ALA A 137 20.62 -5.72 -31.20
CA ALA A 137 19.64 -6.80 -31.23
C ALA A 137 18.97 -6.92 -32.62
N SER A 138 18.55 -5.79 -33.22
CA SER A 138 17.93 -5.77 -34.55
C SER A 138 18.91 -6.20 -35.65
N LYS A 139 20.17 -5.77 -35.58
CA LYS A 139 21.21 -6.25 -36.51
C LYS A 139 21.39 -7.77 -36.41
N GLN A 140 21.45 -8.29 -35.17
CA GLN A 140 21.64 -9.71 -34.94
C GLN A 140 20.43 -10.53 -35.42
N GLU A 141 19.23 -10.05 -35.15
CA GLU A 141 17.98 -10.65 -35.64
C GLU A 141 17.96 -10.72 -37.17
N LYS A 142 18.36 -9.65 -37.85
CA LYS A 142 18.45 -9.62 -39.32
C LYS A 142 19.44 -10.66 -39.84
N ILE A 143 20.64 -10.72 -39.26
CA ILE A 143 21.67 -11.71 -39.64
C ILE A 143 21.11 -13.14 -39.47
N TYR A 144 20.48 -13.43 -38.34
CA TYR A 144 19.92 -14.78 -38.12
C TYR A 144 18.76 -15.09 -39.06
N ARG A 145 17.94 -14.11 -39.42
CA ARG A 145 16.87 -14.29 -40.41
C ARG A 145 17.45 -14.60 -41.79
N ASP A 146 18.46 -13.84 -42.21
CA ASP A 146 19.13 -14.04 -43.50
C ASP A 146 19.82 -15.42 -43.54
N LEU A 147 20.48 -15.82 -42.45
CA LEU A 147 21.07 -17.16 -42.33
C LEU A 147 20.00 -18.26 -42.34
N ALA A 148 18.89 -18.10 -41.61
CA ALA A 148 17.82 -19.09 -41.60
C ALA A 148 17.20 -19.29 -42.98
N GLN A 149 17.05 -18.21 -43.76
CA GLN A 149 16.61 -18.29 -45.15
C GLN A 149 17.66 -18.97 -46.04
N ALA A 150 18.93 -18.56 -45.92
CA ALA A 150 20.02 -19.12 -46.71
C ALA A 150 20.26 -20.62 -46.43
N PHE A 151 20.09 -21.08 -45.19
CA PHE A 151 20.22 -22.50 -44.83
C PHE A 151 18.89 -23.28 -44.91
N GLY A 152 17.80 -22.61 -45.28
CA GLY A 152 16.49 -23.22 -45.47
C GLY A 152 16.39 -24.04 -46.77
N LYS A 153 15.21 -24.65 -46.98
CA LYS A 153 14.94 -25.53 -48.13
C LYS A 153 15.17 -24.86 -49.49
N LYS A 154 14.85 -23.57 -49.59
CA LYS A 154 14.99 -22.76 -50.80
C LYS A 154 16.33 -22.05 -50.95
N GLY A 155 17.23 -22.22 -49.97
CA GLY A 155 18.53 -21.56 -49.96
C GLY A 155 19.61 -22.46 -50.54
N ILE A 156 20.68 -22.63 -49.79
CA ILE A 156 21.87 -23.43 -50.15
C ILE A 156 21.47 -24.88 -50.49
N GLN A 157 20.44 -25.44 -49.86
CA GLN A 157 19.97 -26.79 -50.18
C GLN A 157 19.48 -26.92 -51.63
N ALA A 158 18.60 -26.02 -52.07
CA ALA A 158 18.13 -25.96 -53.46
C ALA A 158 19.29 -25.71 -54.43
N LEU A 159 20.17 -24.74 -54.12
CA LEU A 159 21.34 -24.44 -54.94
C LEU A 159 22.29 -25.65 -55.08
N LEU A 160 22.49 -26.43 -54.02
CA LEU A 160 23.33 -27.63 -54.04
C LEU A 160 22.70 -28.75 -54.89
N ILE A 161 21.37 -28.88 -54.86
CA ILE A 161 20.62 -29.83 -55.70
C ILE A 161 20.73 -29.38 -57.16
N GLU A 162 20.39 -28.13 -57.48
CA GLU A 162 20.50 -27.56 -58.83
C GLU A 162 21.90 -27.75 -59.44
N ARG A 163 22.96 -27.52 -58.66
CA ARG A 163 24.34 -27.77 -59.13
C ARG A 163 24.68 -29.24 -59.34
N ALA A 164 23.99 -30.16 -58.65
CA ALA A 164 24.26 -31.59 -58.76
C ALA A 164 23.53 -32.24 -59.95
N LEU A 165 22.37 -31.70 -60.34
CA LEU A 165 21.48 -32.32 -61.32
C LEU A 165 22.11 -32.54 -62.70
N PRO A 166 22.83 -31.58 -63.31
CA PRO A 166 23.43 -31.80 -64.63
C PRO A 166 24.43 -32.98 -64.65
N GLU A 167 25.16 -33.19 -63.56
CA GLU A 167 26.11 -34.32 -63.43
C GLU A 167 25.36 -35.65 -63.28
N ILE A 168 24.28 -35.68 -62.49
CA ILE A 168 23.41 -36.86 -62.33
C ILE A 168 22.78 -37.22 -63.67
N GLU A 169 22.23 -36.24 -64.37
CA GLU A 169 21.58 -36.42 -65.67
C GLU A 169 22.57 -36.95 -66.71
N ALA A 170 23.77 -36.37 -66.79
CA ALA A 170 24.81 -36.83 -67.72
C ALA A 170 25.25 -38.29 -67.45
N GLU A 171 25.49 -38.66 -66.19
CA GLU A 171 25.88 -40.04 -65.85
C GLU A 171 24.72 -41.03 -66.01
N ALA A 172 23.48 -40.63 -65.71
CA ALA A 172 22.30 -41.45 -65.92
C ALA A 172 22.09 -41.71 -67.41
N ASN A 173 22.15 -40.67 -68.24
CA ASN A 173 21.99 -40.79 -69.69
C ASN A 173 23.08 -41.61 -70.36
N LYS A 174 24.32 -41.50 -69.88
CA LYS A 174 25.43 -42.32 -70.36
C LYS A 174 25.18 -43.81 -70.12
N LEU A 175 24.56 -44.18 -68.99
CA LEU A 175 24.24 -45.58 -68.68
C LEU A 175 22.96 -46.03 -69.40
N LEU A 176 21.91 -45.21 -69.37
CA LEU A 176 20.63 -45.52 -70.02
C LEU A 176 20.79 -45.69 -71.53
N GLY A 177 21.57 -44.82 -72.17
CA GLY A 177 21.87 -44.91 -73.61
C GLY A 177 22.52 -46.24 -73.98
N ARG A 178 23.43 -46.77 -73.13
CA ARG A 178 24.05 -48.09 -73.34
C ARG A 178 23.07 -49.25 -73.18
N MET A 179 22.04 -49.10 -72.35
CA MET A 179 21.04 -50.15 -72.10
C MET A 179 19.87 -50.12 -73.10
N THR A 180 19.73 -49.04 -73.86
CA THR A 180 18.58 -48.78 -74.73
C THR A 180 18.98 -48.49 -76.17
N ASP A 181 20.26 -48.65 -76.53
CA ASP A 181 20.82 -48.28 -77.83
C ASP A 181 20.55 -46.80 -78.19
N ASN A 182 20.71 -45.91 -77.21
CA ASN A 182 20.43 -44.47 -77.29
C ASN A 182 18.98 -44.08 -77.64
N ARG A 183 18.01 -44.98 -77.42
CA ARG A 183 16.59 -44.71 -77.69
C ARG A 183 15.88 -43.95 -76.57
N MET A 184 16.50 -43.79 -75.41
CA MET A 184 15.91 -43.10 -74.26
C MET A 184 16.88 -42.10 -73.64
N HIS A 185 16.37 -40.93 -73.27
CA HIS A 185 17.10 -39.86 -72.59
C HIS A 185 16.29 -39.31 -71.41
N ILE A 186 16.92 -39.12 -70.27
CA ILE A 186 16.38 -38.54 -69.04
C ILE A 186 16.68 -37.04 -69.03
N GLU A 187 15.70 -36.23 -68.66
CA GLU A 187 15.84 -34.82 -68.39
C GLU A 187 15.24 -34.52 -67.01
N ILE A 188 15.97 -33.81 -66.16
CA ILE A 188 15.49 -33.47 -64.81
C ILE A 188 15.17 -31.97 -64.74
N GLU A 189 13.89 -31.66 -64.61
CA GLU A 189 13.38 -30.29 -64.50
C GLU A 189 13.20 -29.89 -63.03
N THR A 190 13.78 -28.75 -62.66
CA THR A 190 13.70 -28.18 -61.31
C THR A 190 12.51 -27.23 -61.12
N GLN A 191 11.82 -26.90 -62.21
CA GLN A 191 10.75 -25.93 -62.26
C GLN A 191 9.66 -26.42 -63.19
N ARG A 192 8.41 -26.31 -62.75
CA ARG A 192 7.24 -26.63 -63.58
C ARG A 192 6.25 -25.47 -63.52
N GLU A 193 5.66 -25.14 -64.66
CA GLU A 193 4.52 -24.22 -64.71
C GLU A 193 3.24 -24.93 -64.25
N THR A 194 2.54 -24.32 -63.30
CA THR A 194 1.21 -24.78 -62.90
C THR A 194 0.17 -24.39 -63.95
N LYS A 195 -0.99 -25.07 -63.96
CA LYS A 195 -2.15 -24.72 -64.81
C LYS A 195 -2.64 -23.27 -64.66
N LYS A 196 -2.18 -22.56 -63.62
CA LYS A 196 -2.48 -21.15 -63.33
C LYS A 196 -1.39 -20.17 -63.81
N GLY A 197 -0.33 -20.65 -64.48
CA GLY A 197 0.80 -19.84 -64.97
C GLY A 197 1.85 -19.50 -63.91
N ASN A 198 1.74 -20.04 -62.69
CA ASN A 198 2.78 -19.85 -61.67
C ASN A 198 3.85 -20.94 -61.81
N VAL A 199 5.12 -20.55 -61.79
CA VAL A 199 6.26 -21.47 -61.72
C VAL A 199 6.42 -21.99 -60.29
N ILE A 200 6.48 -23.31 -60.12
CA ILE A 200 6.76 -23.96 -58.83
C ILE A 200 8.08 -24.71 -58.88
N GLU A 201 8.85 -24.64 -57.79
CA GLU A 201 10.04 -25.47 -57.58
C GLU A 201 9.61 -26.93 -57.39
N THR A 202 10.20 -27.82 -58.17
CA THR A 202 9.87 -29.25 -58.24
C THR A 202 11.13 -30.03 -58.61
N LEU A 203 11.05 -31.36 -58.66
CA LEU A 203 12.07 -32.20 -59.27
C LEU A 203 11.34 -33.24 -60.09
N ASP A 204 11.04 -32.87 -61.33
CA ASP A 204 10.32 -33.71 -62.27
C ASP A 204 11.30 -34.40 -63.21
N ILE A 205 11.04 -35.68 -63.49
CA ILE A 205 11.88 -36.50 -64.35
C ILE A 205 11.09 -36.81 -65.62
N ASN A 206 11.55 -36.25 -66.72
CA ASN A 206 11.00 -36.44 -68.05
C ASN A 206 11.90 -37.39 -68.83
N ILE A 207 11.30 -38.24 -69.65
CA ILE A 207 12.04 -39.17 -70.50
C ILE A 207 11.62 -38.94 -71.94
N SER A 208 12.61 -38.67 -72.78
CA SER A 208 12.47 -38.56 -74.22
C SER A 208 12.80 -39.90 -74.87
N ASP A 209 11.86 -40.41 -75.67
CA ASP A 209 12.03 -41.61 -76.49
C ASP A 209 11.61 -41.37 -77.94
N GLU A 210 11.58 -42.43 -78.76
CA GLU A 210 11.18 -42.37 -80.18
C GLU A 210 9.75 -41.87 -80.41
N LEU A 211 8.87 -41.93 -79.39
CA LEU A 211 7.47 -41.50 -79.44
C LEU A 211 7.26 -40.09 -78.85
N GLY A 212 8.31 -39.49 -78.26
CA GLY A 212 8.32 -38.13 -77.71
C GLY A 212 8.72 -38.08 -76.24
N THR A 213 8.52 -36.91 -75.61
CA THR A 213 8.84 -36.68 -74.19
C THR A 213 7.63 -36.94 -73.31
N ARG A 214 7.78 -37.83 -72.33
CA ARG A 214 6.71 -38.23 -71.40
C ARG A 214 7.25 -38.28 -69.97
N ASN A 215 6.37 -38.06 -69.00
CA ASN A 215 6.73 -38.17 -67.58
C ASN A 215 7.11 -39.61 -67.23
N TYR A 216 8.02 -39.76 -66.26
CA TYR A 216 8.46 -41.05 -65.72
C TYR A 216 7.31 -42.02 -65.38
N GLU A 217 6.19 -41.54 -64.86
CA GLU A 217 5.08 -42.41 -64.45
C GLU A 217 4.39 -43.14 -65.62
N MET A 218 4.66 -42.74 -66.87
CA MET A 218 4.03 -43.30 -68.06
C MET A 218 4.77 -44.50 -68.66
N PHE A 219 5.91 -44.92 -68.09
CA PHE A 219 6.75 -46.00 -68.62
C PHE A 219 6.41 -47.38 -68.02
N SER A 220 6.55 -48.43 -68.82
CA SER A 220 6.25 -49.82 -68.42
C SER A 220 7.25 -50.36 -67.40
N GLY A 221 6.91 -51.42 -66.65
CA GLY A 221 7.75 -51.94 -65.56
C GLY A 221 9.21 -52.26 -65.97
N GLY A 222 9.43 -52.80 -67.18
CA GLY A 222 10.77 -53.08 -67.68
C GLY A 222 11.55 -51.83 -68.12
N GLU A 223 10.87 -50.81 -68.64
CA GLU A 223 11.48 -49.52 -69.00
C GLU A 223 11.80 -48.70 -67.75
N ALA A 224 10.86 -48.63 -66.81
CA ALA A 224 11.02 -48.00 -65.50
C ALA A 224 12.19 -48.62 -64.73
N PHE A 225 12.39 -49.95 -64.80
CA PHE A 225 13.55 -50.60 -64.21
C PHE A 225 14.88 -50.05 -64.74
N ARG A 226 15.01 -49.91 -66.08
CA ARG A 226 16.24 -49.38 -66.70
C ARG A 226 16.47 -47.91 -66.34
N ILE A 227 15.41 -47.10 -66.34
CA ILE A 227 15.47 -45.68 -65.92
C ILE A 227 15.92 -45.58 -64.46
N ASN A 228 15.28 -46.32 -63.56
CA ASN A 228 15.60 -46.32 -62.13
C ASN A 228 17.03 -46.80 -61.88
N PHE A 229 17.46 -47.84 -62.59
CA PHE A 229 18.83 -48.35 -62.49
C PHE A 229 19.84 -47.28 -62.92
N ALA A 230 19.62 -46.62 -64.05
CA ALA A 230 20.48 -45.54 -64.53
C ALA A 230 20.62 -44.39 -63.52
N ILE A 231 19.49 -43.92 -62.96
CA ILE A 231 19.46 -42.83 -61.97
C ILE A 231 20.17 -43.24 -60.68
N ARG A 232 19.89 -44.45 -60.16
CA ARG A 232 20.51 -44.94 -58.91
C ARG A 232 22.03 -45.05 -59.05
N ILE A 233 22.54 -45.51 -60.18
CA ILE A 233 23.98 -45.59 -60.44
C ILE A 233 24.60 -44.19 -60.57
N ALA A 234 23.93 -43.26 -61.27
CA ALA A 234 24.39 -41.89 -61.38
C ALA A 234 24.51 -41.21 -60.00
N LEU A 235 23.49 -41.38 -59.15
CA LEU A 235 23.52 -40.90 -57.76
C LEU A 235 24.64 -41.55 -56.95
N SER A 236 24.84 -42.87 -57.09
CA SER A 236 25.88 -43.61 -56.37
C SER A 236 27.28 -43.15 -56.76
N LYS A 237 27.51 -42.90 -58.05
CA LYS A 237 28.76 -42.32 -58.58
C LYS A 237 29.00 -40.90 -58.09
N LEU A 238 27.97 -40.05 -58.09
CA LEU A 238 28.08 -38.69 -57.57
C LEU A 238 28.48 -38.70 -56.09
N LEU A 239 27.82 -39.55 -55.28
CA LEU A 239 28.12 -39.70 -53.86
C LEU A 239 29.55 -40.20 -53.62
N ALA A 240 29.98 -41.23 -54.35
CA ALA A 240 31.34 -41.77 -54.27
C ALA A 240 32.40 -40.71 -54.63
N ARG A 241 32.18 -39.97 -55.72
CA ARG A 241 33.05 -38.89 -56.16
C ARG A 241 33.16 -37.77 -55.12
N ARG A 242 32.04 -37.35 -54.53
CA ARG A 242 32.01 -36.30 -53.48
C ARG A 242 32.63 -36.78 -52.17
N ALA A 243 32.52 -38.07 -51.85
CA ALA A 243 33.16 -38.68 -50.69
C ALA A 243 34.66 -38.97 -50.89
N GLY A 244 35.20 -38.78 -52.11
CA GLY A 244 36.58 -39.08 -52.44
C GLY A 244 36.93 -40.57 -52.44
N ALA A 245 35.92 -41.45 -52.50
CA ALA A 245 36.08 -42.90 -52.45
C ALA A 245 35.70 -43.53 -53.80
N PRO A 246 36.42 -44.57 -54.28
CA PRO A 246 35.96 -45.33 -55.43
C PRO A 246 34.67 -46.08 -55.10
N LEU A 247 33.85 -46.40 -56.12
CA LEU A 247 32.68 -47.28 -55.99
C LEU A 247 33.02 -48.69 -56.56
N PRO A 248 33.74 -49.55 -55.82
CA PRO A 248 34.27 -50.80 -56.37
C PRO A 248 33.23 -51.92 -56.52
N THR A 249 32.15 -51.89 -55.74
CA THR A 249 31.16 -52.97 -55.68
C THR A 249 29.75 -52.42 -55.68
N LEU A 250 28.88 -52.97 -56.52
CA LEU A 250 27.46 -52.70 -56.57
C LEU A 250 26.71 -53.96 -56.14
N VAL A 251 25.81 -53.83 -55.15
CA VAL A 251 24.90 -54.90 -54.74
C VAL A 251 23.50 -54.49 -55.15
N ILE A 252 22.81 -55.35 -55.90
CA ILE A 252 21.45 -55.14 -56.37
C ILE A 252 20.58 -56.24 -55.76
N ASP A 253 19.48 -55.84 -55.13
CA ASP A 253 18.42 -56.76 -54.68
C ASP A 253 17.18 -56.52 -55.55
N GLU A 254 16.55 -57.59 -56.03
CA GLU A 254 15.42 -57.52 -56.96
C GLU A 254 14.13 -57.14 -56.22
N ARG A 255 13.71 -55.87 -56.38
CA ARG A 255 12.33 -55.41 -56.17
C ARG A 255 11.95 -54.34 -57.17
#